data_AF-A0A2K9F6J4-F1
#
_entry.id   AF-A0A2K9F6J4-F1
#
_cell.length_a   1.000
_cell.length_b   1.000
_cell.length_c   1.000
_cell.angle_alpha   90.00
_cell.angle_beta   90.00
_cell.angle_gamma   90.00
#
_symmetry.space_group_name_H-M   'P 1'
#
loop_
_entity.id
_entity.type
_entity.pdbx_description
1 polymer ?
#
loop_
_entity_poly.entity_id
_entity_poly.type
_entity_poly.pdbx_seq_one_letter_code
_entity_poly.pdbx_strand_id
1 'polypeptide(L)'
;MSEERGRARDFGIPLTGEPGEWNAITDVPGVQVGYVTLTGGDDVRTGVTALLPRGRDGVGTPCAAGWHSLNGNGEMTGTAWLEESGSLAVPVLLTNTYAVGPVHRGVVEWVRTHRRDMAPEWLLPVVTETWDGYLHDIHGAHVTPAHAGAAIDAAAGGPVAEGGVGGGTGMRCYGYKGGSGTASRVVRYGAERYTVGVFVQANFGARRELVVAGAPLGRELAEAARGGGGGSGGSGGVAGTGAGGGPGAGTGRGDGSYESREGAGGPVNPVDSASPVSPVDSANPVQSPSPVDPERPVPPGAGSVIVVVATDAPLLPGQCKALARRVPLGLARTGTTGSHFSGDLFLAFSTANPGALTSTFPPRPAPEGDAGEDAPYETLRFIPWGRVDPFHTAVVEAVEEAVLNVLTAAEPMSGRDGHHVPAFPLAALAGMREARTG
;
A
#
# COMPACT_ATOMS: atom_id res chain seq x y z
N MET A 1 -31.48 -6.55 8.48
CA MET A 1 -31.12 -5.12 8.42
C MET A 1 -29.60 -5.07 8.32
N SER A 2 -29.04 -4.35 7.34
CA SER A 2 -27.58 -4.17 7.28
C SER A 2 -27.11 -3.42 8.51
N GLU A 3 -26.04 -3.89 9.14
CA GLU A 3 -25.39 -3.22 10.26
C GLU A 3 -24.78 -1.90 9.75
N GLU A 4 -25.09 -0.78 10.42
CA GLU A 4 -24.58 0.55 10.05
C GLU A 4 -23.05 0.57 10.15
N ARG A 5 -22.38 0.92 9.05
CA ARG A 5 -20.92 1.02 8.95
C ARG A 5 -20.47 2.43 9.26
N GLY A 6 -19.25 2.57 9.76
CA GLY A 6 -18.73 3.86 10.23
C GLY A 6 -17.26 3.76 10.57
N ARG A 7 -16.73 4.74 11.30
CA ARG A 7 -15.31 4.79 11.65
C ARG A 7 -15.05 4.14 13.00
N ALA A 8 -13.81 3.70 13.23
CA ALA A 8 -13.42 2.96 14.42
C ALA A 8 -13.78 3.69 15.73
N ARG A 9 -13.59 5.02 15.76
CA ARG A 9 -13.93 5.85 16.93
C ARG A 9 -15.43 5.93 17.21
N ASP A 10 -16.28 5.87 16.19
CA ASP A 10 -17.74 5.94 16.34
C ASP A 10 -18.27 4.72 17.10
N PHE A 11 -17.60 3.58 16.95
CA PHE A 11 -17.90 2.35 17.69
C PHE A 11 -17.28 2.32 19.09
N GLY A 12 -16.54 3.36 19.49
CA GLY A 12 -15.95 3.50 20.83
C GLY A 12 -14.60 2.80 21.01
N ILE A 13 -13.89 2.48 19.92
CA ILE A 13 -12.56 1.86 19.99
C ILE A 13 -11.56 2.84 20.69
N PRO A 14 -10.78 2.37 21.70
CA PRO A 14 -9.84 3.18 22.51
C PRO A 14 -8.62 3.82 21.82
N LEU A 15 -8.76 4.53 20.71
CA LEU A 15 -7.60 4.99 19.94
C LEU A 15 -6.94 6.25 20.54
N THR A 16 -5.61 6.22 20.65
CA THR A 16 -4.80 7.31 21.23
C THR A 16 -4.53 8.44 20.24
N GLY A 17 -4.11 9.60 20.75
CA GLY A 17 -3.78 10.79 19.97
C GLY A 17 -4.98 11.68 19.60
N GLU A 18 -4.71 12.96 19.35
CA GLU A 18 -5.68 13.98 18.92
C GLU A 18 -5.78 13.95 17.39
N PRO A 19 -6.89 13.52 16.77
CA PRO A 19 -7.04 13.58 15.33
C PRO A 19 -7.26 15.01 14.82
N GLY A 20 -7.00 15.24 13.53
CA GLY A 20 -7.42 16.45 12.82
C GLY A 20 -8.94 16.50 12.61
N GLU A 21 -9.42 17.53 11.92
CA GLU A 21 -10.85 17.80 11.71
C GLU A 21 -11.57 16.64 11.03
N TRP A 22 -11.00 16.12 9.95
CA TRP A 22 -11.55 15.01 9.17
C TRP A 22 -11.05 13.66 9.68
N ASN A 23 -10.05 13.67 10.57
CA ASN A 23 -9.27 12.50 10.95
C ASN A 23 -8.83 11.75 9.68
N ALA A 24 -8.25 12.45 8.72
CA ALA A 24 -7.91 11.93 7.40
C ALA A 24 -6.59 12.52 6.90
N ILE A 25 -5.98 11.90 5.90
CA ILE A 25 -4.72 12.39 5.32
C ILE A 25 -4.83 13.83 4.78
N THR A 26 -6.03 14.22 4.37
CA THR A 26 -6.43 15.55 3.90
C THR A 26 -6.49 16.61 4.99
N ASP A 27 -6.33 16.25 6.27
CA ASP A 27 -6.09 17.21 7.35
C ASP A 27 -4.71 17.88 7.22
N VAL A 28 -3.79 17.30 6.42
CA VAL A 28 -2.55 17.97 6.03
C VAL A 28 -2.90 19.02 4.97
N PRO A 29 -2.69 20.33 5.25
CA PRO A 29 -3.12 21.39 4.34
C PRO A 29 -2.62 21.22 2.91
N GLY A 30 -3.54 21.31 1.95
CA GLY A 30 -3.26 21.20 0.52
C GLY A 30 -3.23 19.76 -0.03
N VAL A 31 -3.21 18.73 0.83
CA VAL A 31 -3.30 17.34 0.36
C VAL A 31 -4.71 17.05 -0.15
N GLN A 32 -4.80 16.37 -1.30
CA GLN A 32 -6.06 15.96 -1.91
C GLN A 32 -6.07 14.46 -2.18
N VAL A 33 -7.24 13.83 -2.08
CA VAL A 33 -7.47 12.42 -2.42
C VAL A 33 -8.59 12.34 -3.46
N GLY A 34 -8.40 11.52 -4.48
CA GLY A 34 -9.38 11.26 -5.53
C GLY A 34 -9.50 9.78 -5.84
N TYR A 35 -10.66 9.37 -6.36
CA TYR A 35 -10.98 7.97 -6.61
C TYR A 35 -11.61 7.78 -7.98
N VAL A 36 -11.30 6.63 -8.58
CA VAL A 36 -12.17 5.94 -9.53
C VAL A 36 -12.44 4.56 -8.95
N THR A 37 -13.71 4.25 -8.68
CA THR A 37 -14.16 2.95 -8.17
C THR A 37 -14.84 2.20 -9.31
N LEU A 38 -14.35 1.00 -9.65
CA LEU A 38 -14.88 0.17 -10.72
C LEU A 38 -15.58 -1.05 -10.13
N THR A 39 -16.91 -1.04 -10.22
CA THR A 39 -17.77 -2.19 -9.92
C THR A 39 -18.63 -2.49 -11.14
N GLY A 40 -18.46 -3.66 -11.74
CA GLY A 40 -19.20 -4.06 -12.93
C GLY A 40 -19.37 -5.58 -12.99
N GLY A 41 -20.53 -6.04 -13.46
CA GLY A 41 -20.86 -7.47 -13.51
C GLY A 41 -20.58 -8.19 -12.19
N ASP A 42 -20.19 -9.46 -12.30
CA ASP A 42 -19.87 -10.30 -11.15
C ASP A 42 -18.37 -10.32 -10.81
N ASP A 43 -17.49 -9.77 -11.65
CA ASP A 43 -16.03 -9.98 -11.60
C ASP A 43 -15.18 -8.69 -11.63
N VAL A 44 -15.74 -7.50 -11.88
CA VAL A 44 -14.97 -6.24 -11.82
C VAL A 44 -15.12 -5.60 -10.45
N ARG A 45 -14.06 -5.62 -9.62
CA ARG A 45 -14.02 -5.06 -8.25
C ARG A 45 -12.67 -4.40 -8.01
N THR A 46 -12.40 -3.29 -8.67
CA THR A 46 -11.06 -2.65 -8.63
C THR A 46 -11.18 -1.13 -8.73
N GLY A 47 -10.07 -0.42 -8.91
CA GLY A 47 -10.11 1.01 -9.18
C GLY A 47 -8.75 1.67 -9.02
N VAL A 48 -8.76 2.99 -8.91
CA VAL A 48 -7.57 3.82 -8.75
C VAL A 48 -7.83 4.84 -7.65
N THR A 49 -6.86 5.01 -6.77
CA THR A 49 -6.82 6.11 -5.79
C THR A 49 -5.66 7.04 -6.16
N ALA A 50 -5.88 8.35 -6.16
CA ALA A 50 -4.84 9.36 -6.36
C ALA A 50 -4.66 10.18 -5.08
N LEU A 51 -3.41 10.34 -4.64
CA LEU A 51 -3.01 11.25 -3.58
C LEU A 51 -2.12 12.36 -4.15
N LEU A 52 -2.52 13.61 -3.94
CA LEU A 52 -1.82 14.77 -4.46
C LEU A 52 -1.24 15.56 -3.30
N PRO A 53 0.10 15.58 -3.11
CA PRO A 53 0.74 16.23 -1.97
C PRO A 53 0.41 17.73 -1.82
N ARG A 54 0.18 18.43 -2.93
CA ARG A 54 -0.12 19.87 -2.96
C ARG A 54 -1.35 20.20 -3.80
N GLY A 55 -2.26 19.22 -3.97
CA GLY A 55 -3.40 19.31 -4.86
C GLY A 55 -3.02 19.39 -6.34
N ARG A 56 -4.03 19.48 -7.21
CA ARG A 56 -3.85 19.47 -8.67
C ARG A 56 -2.98 20.60 -9.19
N ASP A 57 -3.23 21.83 -8.74
CA ASP A 57 -2.47 23.00 -9.19
C ASP A 57 -1.02 22.94 -8.70
N GLY A 58 -0.78 22.27 -7.57
CA GLY A 58 0.54 22.10 -6.99
C GLY A 58 1.45 21.16 -7.75
N VAL A 59 0.95 20.37 -8.74
CA VAL A 59 1.63 19.18 -9.27
C VAL A 59 3.15 19.32 -9.41
N GLY A 60 3.81 19.97 -10.36
CA GLY A 60 5.29 20.03 -10.43
C GLY A 60 6.06 20.72 -9.27
N THR A 61 5.46 20.97 -8.11
CA THR A 61 6.13 21.56 -6.94
C THR A 61 6.62 20.46 -5.99
N PRO A 62 7.94 20.29 -5.81
CA PRO A 62 8.47 19.21 -5.00
C PRO A 62 8.03 19.21 -3.53
N CYS A 63 8.00 18.01 -2.97
CA CYS A 63 7.89 17.70 -1.56
C CYS A 63 9.09 16.84 -1.15
N ALA A 64 9.62 17.06 0.06
CA ALA A 64 10.57 16.12 0.63
C ALA A 64 9.86 14.79 0.87
N ALA A 65 10.42 13.69 0.39
CA ALA A 65 9.81 12.37 0.47
C ALA A 65 10.83 11.27 0.72
N GLY A 66 10.35 10.15 1.23
CA GLY A 66 11.17 8.96 1.47
C GLY A 66 10.29 7.74 1.66
N TRP A 67 10.82 6.56 1.33
CA TRP A 67 10.06 5.31 1.33
C TRP A 67 10.76 4.20 2.11
N HIS A 68 10.01 3.16 2.46
CA HIS A 68 10.51 2.00 3.17
C HIS A 68 9.77 0.73 2.74
N SER A 69 10.52 -0.36 2.50
CA SER A 69 9.99 -1.70 2.33
C SER A 69 10.21 -2.50 3.62
N LEU A 70 9.12 -2.99 4.22
CA LEU A 70 9.18 -4.00 5.27
C LEU A 70 9.28 -5.40 4.65
N ASN A 71 8.44 -5.69 3.65
CA ASN A 71 8.49 -6.91 2.86
C ASN A 71 8.19 -6.59 1.39
N GLY A 72 9.16 -6.86 0.51
CA GLY A 72 9.17 -6.38 -0.89
C GLY A 72 8.36 -7.20 -1.89
N ASN A 73 7.36 -7.97 -1.44
CA ASN A 73 6.54 -8.80 -2.33
C ASN A 73 5.39 -7.99 -2.96
N GLY A 74 5.74 -6.92 -3.68
CA GLY A 74 4.83 -5.98 -4.32
C GLY A 74 5.60 -4.90 -5.08
N GLU A 75 4.88 -3.96 -5.71
CA GLU A 75 5.47 -2.93 -6.58
C GLU A 75 5.21 -1.49 -6.09
N MET A 76 6.22 -0.63 -6.25
CA MET A 76 6.14 0.81 -6.06
C MET A 76 7.13 1.49 -7.00
N THR A 77 6.62 2.03 -8.11
CA THR A 77 7.43 2.75 -9.09
C THR A 77 7.95 4.08 -8.52
N GLY A 78 8.92 4.70 -9.20
CA GLY A 78 9.47 6.01 -8.81
C GLY A 78 10.38 6.00 -7.58
N THR A 79 10.49 4.87 -6.87
CA THR A 79 11.33 4.71 -5.66
C THR A 79 12.81 4.98 -5.88
N ALA A 80 13.33 4.67 -7.07
CA ALA A 80 14.72 4.99 -7.41
C ALA A 80 15.01 6.50 -7.34
N TRP A 81 14.09 7.33 -7.84
CA TRP A 81 14.24 8.80 -7.78
C TRP A 81 14.01 9.35 -6.37
N LEU A 82 13.10 8.73 -5.61
CA LEU A 82 12.90 9.06 -4.20
C LEU A 82 14.16 8.76 -3.37
N GLU A 83 14.87 7.66 -3.66
CA GLU A 83 16.10 7.31 -2.95
C GLU A 83 17.27 8.24 -3.34
N GLU A 84 17.36 8.61 -4.63
CA GLU A 84 18.43 9.46 -5.15
C GLU A 84 18.27 10.93 -4.69
N SER A 85 17.08 11.50 -4.88
CA SER A 85 16.85 12.94 -4.72
C SER A 85 16.04 13.31 -3.49
N GLY A 86 15.30 12.36 -2.91
CA GLY A 86 14.36 12.65 -1.83
C GLY A 86 13.18 13.54 -2.24
N SER A 87 12.88 13.62 -3.53
CA SER A 87 11.94 14.59 -4.10
C SER A 87 10.72 13.90 -4.74
N LEU A 88 9.52 14.35 -4.35
CA LEU A 88 8.24 13.94 -4.94
C LEU A 88 7.53 15.17 -5.51
N ALA A 89 7.34 15.21 -6.84
CA ALA A 89 6.75 16.34 -7.56
C ALA A 89 5.57 15.96 -8.46
N VAL A 90 5.01 14.75 -8.28
CA VAL A 90 3.87 14.24 -9.05
C VAL A 90 2.93 13.48 -8.12
N PRO A 91 1.66 13.23 -8.52
CA PRO A 91 0.72 12.46 -7.72
C PRO A 91 1.22 11.04 -7.42
N VAL A 92 0.78 10.49 -6.29
CA VAL A 92 0.99 9.09 -5.90
C VAL A 92 -0.30 8.34 -6.17
N LEU A 93 -0.27 7.29 -7.00
CA LEU A 93 -1.46 6.51 -7.33
C LEU A 93 -1.39 5.08 -6.78
N LEU A 94 -2.50 4.60 -6.24
CA LEU A 94 -2.68 3.26 -5.72
C LEU A 94 -3.74 2.52 -6.55
N THR A 95 -3.46 1.28 -6.92
CA THR A 95 -4.32 0.46 -7.79
C THR A 95 -4.12 -1.04 -7.48
N ASN A 96 -4.56 -1.93 -8.39
CA ASN A 96 -4.24 -3.36 -8.35
C ASN A 96 -2.89 -3.69 -9.01
N THR A 97 -2.37 -4.88 -8.71
CA THR A 97 -1.03 -5.33 -9.14
C THR A 97 -0.81 -5.23 -10.66
N TYR A 98 -1.78 -5.64 -11.47
CA TYR A 98 -1.61 -5.68 -12.94
C TYR A 98 -1.90 -4.33 -13.61
N ALA A 99 -2.48 -3.39 -12.86
CA ALA A 99 -2.78 -2.05 -13.32
C ALA A 99 -1.67 -1.01 -13.05
N VAL A 100 -0.56 -1.37 -12.40
CA VAL A 100 0.55 -0.45 -12.14
C VAL A 100 1.06 0.20 -13.43
N GLY A 101 1.31 -0.59 -14.48
CA GLY A 101 1.76 -0.08 -15.79
C GLY A 101 0.77 0.90 -16.44
N PRO A 102 -0.50 0.51 -16.65
CA PRO A 102 -1.54 1.40 -17.17
C PRO A 102 -1.71 2.69 -16.37
N VAL A 103 -1.72 2.61 -15.04
CA VAL A 103 -1.87 3.78 -14.16
C VAL A 103 -0.65 4.69 -14.23
N HIS A 104 0.57 4.12 -14.24
CA HIS A 104 1.80 4.88 -14.45
C HIS A 104 1.77 5.66 -15.76
N ARG A 105 1.35 5.00 -16.86
CA ARG A 105 1.17 5.67 -18.15
C ARG A 105 0.15 6.81 -18.07
N GLY A 106 -0.97 6.61 -17.38
CA GLY A 106 -2.00 7.62 -17.18
C GLY A 106 -1.52 8.86 -16.42
N VAL A 107 -0.66 8.69 -15.40
CA VAL A 107 -0.04 9.85 -14.71
C VAL A 107 0.82 10.65 -15.68
N VAL A 108 1.67 9.98 -16.48
CA VAL A 108 2.52 10.65 -17.48
C VAL A 108 1.67 11.43 -18.49
N GLU A 109 0.59 10.83 -18.99
CA GLU A 109 -0.32 11.48 -19.95
C GLU A 109 -1.05 12.68 -19.33
N TRP A 110 -1.53 12.54 -18.10
CA TRP A 110 -2.21 13.61 -17.38
C TRP A 110 -1.27 14.80 -17.14
N VAL A 111 -0.05 14.56 -16.64
CA VAL A 111 0.95 15.60 -16.39
C VAL A 111 1.34 16.30 -17.69
N ARG A 112 1.62 15.57 -18.77
CA ARG A 112 1.96 16.20 -20.07
C ARG A 112 0.83 17.09 -20.62
N THR A 113 -0.42 16.77 -20.30
CA THR A 113 -1.58 17.54 -20.75
C THR A 113 -1.81 18.79 -19.90
N HIS A 114 -1.70 18.68 -18.58
CA HIS A 114 -2.06 19.74 -17.63
C HIS A 114 -0.87 20.59 -17.14
N ARG A 115 0.36 20.06 -17.23
CA ARG A 115 1.62 20.69 -16.80
C ARG A 115 2.61 20.73 -17.95
N ARG A 116 2.31 21.59 -18.91
CA ARG A 116 3.12 21.78 -20.13
C ARG A 116 4.54 22.25 -19.83
N ASP A 117 4.73 22.92 -18.70
CA ASP A 117 6.03 23.31 -18.13
C ASP A 117 6.90 22.10 -17.78
N MET A 118 6.31 20.96 -17.43
CA MET A 118 7.02 19.70 -17.13
C MET A 118 7.15 18.77 -18.34
N ALA A 119 6.49 19.07 -19.46
CA ALA A 119 6.46 18.19 -20.64
C ALA A 119 7.82 17.88 -21.29
N PRO A 120 8.87 18.73 -21.20
CA PRO A 120 10.22 18.41 -21.66
C PRO A 120 10.99 17.45 -20.74
N GLU A 121 10.52 17.21 -19.52
CA GLU A 121 11.22 16.42 -18.52
C GLU A 121 10.81 14.93 -18.57
N TRP A 122 11.69 14.05 -18.10
CA TRP A 122 11.32 12.66 -17.83
C TRP A 122 10.47 12.59 -16.56
N LEU A 123 9.36 11.85 -16.60
CA LEU A 123 8.48 11.69 -15.45
C LEU A 123 8.68 10.31 -14.85
N LEU A 124 8.88 10.26 -13.53
CA LEU A 124 8.99 9.03 -12.74
C LEU A 124 7.88 8.95 -11.68
N PRO A 125 6.59 8.80 -12.09
CA PRO A 125 5.46 8.65 -11.18
C PRO A 125 5.67 7.58 -10.12
N VAL A 126 5.08 7.82 -8.95
CA VAL A 126 4.92 6.80 -7.92
C VAL A 126 3.56 6.15 -8.09
N VAL A 127 3.56 4.91 -8.55
CA VAL A 127 2.38 4.05 -8.65
C VAL A 127 2.67 2.78 -7.89
N THR A 128 1.74 2.38 -7.06
CA THR A 128 1.90 1.23 -6.17
C THR A 128 0.58 0.47 -6.05
N GLU A 129 0.62 -0.69 -5.42
CA GLU A 129 -0.44 -1.66 -5.58
C GLU A 129 -0.66 -2.57 -4.38
N THR A 130 -1.84 -3.17 -4.37
CA THR A 130 -2.09 -4.42 -3.65
C THR A 130 -2.89 -5.35 -4.55
N TRP A 131 -2.87 -6.66 -4.27
CA TRP A 131 -3.52 -7.66 -5.13
C TRP A 131 -5.02 -7.91 -4.81
N ASP A 132 -5.94 -7.59 -5.73
CA ASP A 132 -7.40 -7.82 -5.58
C ASP A 132 -7.95 -9.06 -6.33
N GLY A 133 -7.07 -9.90 -6.88
CA GLY A 133 -7.46 -11.02 -7.75
C GLY A 133 -8.33 -12.11 -7.12
N TYR A 134 -8.66 -12.02 -5.82
CA TYR A 134 -9.68 -12.87 -5.20
C TYR A 134 -11.11 -12.41 -5.56
N LEU A 135 -11.37 -11.10 -5.54
CA LEU A 135 -12.69 -10.53 -5.85
C LEU A 135 -12.76 -9.99 -7.28
N HIS A 136 -11.62 -9.71 -7.90
CA HIS A 136 -11.52 -9.08 -9.20
C HIS A 136 -10.93 -10.00 -10.27
N ASP A 137 -11.46 -9.95 -11.50
CA ASP A 137 -10.75 -10.36 -12.70
C ASP A 137 -9.52 -9.47 -12.97
N ILE A 138 -8.44 -9.72 -12.22
CA ILE A 138 -7.20 -8.97 -12.31
C ILE A 138 -6.47 -9.15 -13.65
N HIS A 139 -6.80 -10.20 -14.41
CA HIS A 139 -6.18 -10.47 -15.72
C HIS A 139 -6.78 -9.61 -16.83
N GLY A 140 -8.03 -9.15 -16.66
CA GLY A 140 -8.67 -8.26 -17.61
C GLY A 140 -8.09 -6.85 -17.57
N ALA A 141 -8.02 -6.20 -18.73
CA ALA A 141 -7.53 -4.82 -18.89
C ALA A 141 -8.59 -3.78 -18.47
N HIS A 142 -9.15 -3.92 -17.27
CA HIS A 142 -10.27 -3.10 -16.77
C HIS A 142 -9.83 -1.70 -16.31
N VAL A 143 -8.62 -1.58 -15.76
CA VAL A 143 -8.04 -0.29 -15.40
C VAL A 143 -7.26 0.28 -16.58
N THR A 144 -7.60 1.49 -17.00
CA THR A 144 -6.99 2.17 -18.16
C THR A 144 -6.23 3.41 -17.72
N PRO A 145 -5.33 3.96 -18.56
CA PRO A 145 -4.69 5.25 -18.30
C PRO A 145 -5.69 6.39 -18.02
N ALA A 146 -6.86 6.38 -18.66
CA ALA A 146 -7.90 7.37 -18.44
C ALA A 146 -8.47 7.33 -17.02
N HIS A 147 -8.55 6.16 -16.39
CA HIS A 147 -8.98 6.04 -14.99
C HIS A 147 -7.98 6.69 -14.02
N ALA A 148 -6.68 6.66 -14.33
CA ALA A 148 -5.69 7.38 -13.54
C ALA A 148 -5.89 8.90 -13.63
N GLY A 149 -6.08 9.43 -14.85
CA GLY A 149 -6.38 10.84 -15.06
C GLY A 149 -7.66 11.27 -14.33
N ALA A 150 -8.73 10.48 -14.46
CA ALA A 150 -10.00 10.75 -13.79
C ALA A 150 -9.89 10.73 -12.25
N ALA A 151 -9.07 9.82 -11.67
CA ALA A 151 -8.83 9.81 -10.23
C ALA A 151 -8.07 11.07 -9.78
N ILE A 152 -7.10 11.54 -10.57
CA ILE A 152 -6.39 12.80 -10.32
C ILE A 152 -7.37 13.99 -10.40
N ASP A 153 -8.24 14.02 -11.41
CA ASP A 153 -9.24 15.08 -11.60
C ASP A 153 -10.35 15.07 -10.55
N ALA A 154 -10.66 13.92 -9.98
CA ALA A 154 -11.63 13.80 -8.89
C ALA A 154 -11.04 14.23 -7.52
N ALA A 155 -9.73 14.49 -7.43
CA ALA A 155 -9.08 14.74 -6.16
C ALA A 155 -9.55 16.04 -5.49
N ALA A 156 -9.87 15.92 -4.19
CA ALA A 156 -10.32 17.01 -3.34
C ALA A 156 -9.77 16.87 -1.90
N GLY A 157 -9.76 17.97 -1.15
CA GLY A 157 -9.52 17.95 0.30
C GLY A 157 -10.80 17.62 1.08
N GLY A 158 -10.76 17.74 2.40
CA GLY A 158 -11.91 17.47 3.26
C GLY A 158 -12.09 15.97 3.58
N PRO A 159 -13.31 15.50 3.88
CA PRO A 159 -13.53 14.11 4.27
C PRO A 159 -13.21 13.14 3.13
N VAL A 160 -12.68 11.96 3.49
CA VAL A 160 -12.22 10.94 2.54
C VAL A 160 -13.08 9.68 2.71
N ALA A 161 -13.61 9.15 1.62
CA ALA A 161 -14.38 7.90 1.64
C ALA A 161 -13.46 6.71 1.98
N GLU A 162 -13.97 5.76 2.77
CA GLU A 162 -13.24 4.58 3.27
C GLU A 162 -13.97 3.27 2.89
N GLY A 163 -13.30 2.13 3.06
CA GLY A 163 -13.81 0.81 2.69
C GLY A 163 -13.51 0.42 1.24
N GLY A 164 -14.47 -0.20 0.56
CA GLY A 164 -14.31 -0.74 -0.80
C GLY A 164 -14.37 0.32 -1.91
N VAL A 165 -13.47 1.31 -1.89
CA VAL A 165 -13.41 2.40 -2.87
C VAL A 165 -12.03 2.54 -3.51
N GLY A 166 -11.95 3.15 -4.69
CA GLY A 166 -10.69 3.42 -5.39
C GLY A 166 -9.89 2.15 -5.67
N GLY A 167 -8.57 2.22 -5.49
CA GLY A 167 -7.71 1.04 -5.52
C GLY A 167 -8.06 -0.01 -4.45
N GLY A 168 -8.74 0.38 -3.36
CA GLY A 168 -9.17 -0.51 -2.28
C GLY A 168 -10.39 -1.39 -2.58
N THR A 169 -11.03 -1.22 -3.74
CA THR A 169 -12.35 -1.80 -4.05
C THR A 169 -12.42 -3.31 -3.81
N GLY A 170 -11.52 -4.10 -4.40
CA GLY A 170 -11.51 -5.57 -4.28
C GLY A 170 -10.66 -6.14 -3.14
N MET A 171 -10.18 -5.30 -2.23
CA MET A 171 -9.19 -5.71 -1.23
C MET A 171 -9.81 -6.43 -0.01
N ARG A 172 -8.96 -7.20 0.69
CA ARG A 172 -9.30 -8.06 1.84
C ARG A 172 -8.33 -7.86 3.00
N CYS A 173 -8.81 -7.60 4.20
CA CYS A 173 -7.96 -7.37 5.37
C CYS A 173 -8.36 -8.31 6.52
N TYR A 174 -7.41 -9.05 7.09
CA TYR A 174 -7.64 -10.05 8.15
C TYR A 174 -8.76 -11.06 7.81
N GLY A 175 -8.90 -11.40 6.53
CA GLY A 175 -9.96 -12.28 6.04
C GLY A 175 -11.37 -11.67 6.04
N TYR A 176 -11.50 -10.39 6.35
CA TYR A 176 -12.70 -9.58 6.15
C TYR A 176 -12.53 -8.66 4.93
N LYS A 177 -13.56 -7.89 4.60
CA LYS A 177 -13.44 -6.87 3.57
C LYS A 177 -12.38 -5.85 3.99
N GLY A 178 -11.42 -5.61 3.09
CA GLY A 178 -10.40 -4.58 3.21
C GLY A 178 -10.73 -3.37 2.32
N GLY A 179 -9.70 -2.58 2.00
CA GLY A 179 -9.82 -1.44 1.11
C GLY A 179 -9.09 -0.20 1.58
N SER A 180 -9.64 0.96 1.29
CA SER A 180 -9.05 2.26 1.58
C SER A 180 -9.45 2.76 2.96
N GLY A 181 -8.50 3.31 3.70
CA GLY A 181 -8.74 3.88 5.02
C GLY A 181 -7.77 5.02 5.32
N THR A 182 -8.12 5.84 6.28
CA THR A 182 -7.35 7.03 6.62
C THR A 182 -7.51 7.43 8.08
N ALA A 183 -6.51 8.13 8.59
CA ALA A 183 -6.51 8.74 9.92
C ALA A 183 -5.54 9.91 9.93
N SER A 184 -5.61 10.76 10.96
CA SER A 184 -4.60 11.79 11.18
C SER A 184 -4.34 12.04 12.65
N ARG A 185 -3.24 12.75 12.94
CA ARG A 185 -2.87 13.21 14.28
C ARG A 185 -2.33 14.62 14.22
N VAL A 186 -2.75 15.45 15.17
CA VAL A 186 -2.17 16.77 15.41
C VAL A 186 -0.93 16.62 16.28
N VAL A 187 0.18 17.22 15.85
CA VAL A 187 1.47 17.22 16.54
C VAL A 187 1.87 18.66 16.87
N ARG A 188 2.31 18.92 18.09
CA ARG A 188 2.72 20.26 18.53
C ARG A 188 4.24 20.34 18.61
N TYR A 189 4.82 21.41 18.07
CA TYR A 189 6.24 21.70 18.22
C TYR A 189 6.48 23.20 18.34
N GLY A 190 7.04 23.63 19.48
CA GLY A 190 7.13 25.04 19.81
C GLY A 190 5.73 25.67 19.90
N ALA A 191 5.55 26.79 19.19
CA ALA A 191 4.26 27.45 19.05
C ALA A 191 3.43 26.93 17.85
N GLU A 192 4.03 26.13 16.96
CA GLU A 192 3.38 25.62 15.75
C GLU A 192 2.61 24.33 16.05
N ARG A 193 1.50 24.16 15.34
CA ARG A 193 0.77 22.89 15.22
C ARG A 193 0.99 22.37 13.81
N TYR A 194 1.24 21.07 13.73
CA TYR A 194 1.40 20.31 12.50
C TYR A 194 0.41 19.15 12.51
N THR A 195 0.23 18.54 11.36
CA THR A 195 -0.58 17.34 11.15
C THR A 195 0.30 16.23 10.58
N VAL A 196 0.09 15.01 11.06
CA VAL A 196 0.52 13.78 10.39
C VAL A 196 -0.74 13.07 9.90
N GLY A 197 -0.90 12.97 8.59
CA GLY A 197 -1.99 12.26 7.94
C GLY A 197 -1.54 10.92 7.39
N VAL A 198 -2.41 9.91 7.41
CA VAL A 198 -2.14 8.57 6.89
C VAL A 198 -3.26 8.11 5.98
N PHE A 199 -2.89 7.51 4.86
CA PHE A 199 -3.78 6.76 3.98
C PHE A 199 -3.26 5.32 3.87
N VAL A 200 -4.17 4.35 3.93
CA VAL A 200 -3.87 2.93 3.78
C VAL A 200 -4.72 2.29 2.69
N GLN A 201 -4.12 1.44 1.86
CA GLN A 201 -4.82 0.43 1.08
C GLN A 201 -4.53 -0.93 1.72
N ALA A 202 -5.47 -1.42 2.51
CA ALA A 202 -5.32 -2.60 3.35
C ALA A 202 -5.82 -3.85 2.63
N ASN A 203 -4.89 -4.75 2.31
CA ASN A 203 -5.15 -6.04 1.69
C ASN A 203 -4.35 -7.17 2.37
N PHE A 204 -4.18 -7.17 3.69
CA PHE A 204 -3.19 -8.01 4.39
C PHE A 204 -3.76 -8.71 5.63
N GLY A 205 -2.96 -9.62 6.19
CA GLY A 205 -3.18 -10.20 7.52
C GLY A 205 -4.13 -11.41 7.52
N ALA A 206 -3.87 -12.36 8.41
CA ALA A 206 -4.72 -13.54 8.61
C ALA A 206 -5.72 -13.28 9.74
N ARG A 207 -6.97 -13.76 9.61
CA ARG A 207 -8.04 -13.49 10.60
C ARG A 207 -7.62 -13.66 12.06
N ARG A 208 -6.89 -14.74 12.37
CA ARG A 208 -6.40 -15.06 13.73
C ARG A 208 -5.44 -14.03 14.34
N GLU A 209 -4.81 -13.20 13.51
CA GLU A 209 -3.82 -12.21 13.91
C GLU A 209 -4.49 -10.94 14.41
N LEU A 210 -5.71 -10.63 13.96
CA LEU A 210 -6.36 -9.35 14.21
C LEU A 210 -6.38 -8.99 15.70
N VAL A 211 -5.77 -7.85 16.00
CA VAL A 211 -5.81 -7.16 17.28
C VAL A 211 -6.55 -5.84 17.09
N VAL A 212 -7.46 -5.52 18.01
CA VAL A 212 -8.16 -4.23 18.04
C VAL A 212 -7.89 -3.58 19.39
N ALA A 213 -7.21 -2.43 19.38
CA ALA A 213 -6.81 -1.70 20.60
C ALA A 213 -6.24 -2.61 21.72
N GLY A 214 -5.35 -3.53 21.34
CA GLY A 214 -4.71 -4.49 22.24
C GLY A 214 -5.50 -5.78 22.52
N ALA A 215 -6.79 -5.88 22.14
CA ALA A 215 -7.57 -7.10 22.31
C ALA A 215 -7.38 -8.06 21.11
N PRO A 216 -6.97 -9.33 21.31
CA PRO A 216 -6.69 -10.29 20.24
C PRO A 216 -7.95 -10.94 19.64
N LEU A 217 -8.92 -10.12 19.22
CA LEU A 217 -10.25 -10.55 18.74
C LEU A 217 -10.19 -11.56 17.59
N GLY A 218 -9.14 -11.51 16.78
CA GLY A 218 -8.96 -12.40 15.64
C GLY A 218 -9.00 -13.89 15.98
N ARG A 219 -8.50 -14.27 17.17
CA ARG A 219 -8.48 -15.68 17.62
C ARG A 219 -9.89 -16.21 17.86
N GLU A 220 -10.67 -15.48 18.66
CA GLU A 220 -12.06 -15.81 18.98
C GLU A 220 -12.92 -15.87 17.72
N LEU A 221 -12.76 -14.89 16.83
CA LEU A 221 -13.48 -14.83 15.56
C LEU A 221 -13.11 -15.98 14.61
N ALA A 222 -11.85 -16.41 14.60
CA ALA A 222 -11.42 -17.55 13.79
C ALA A 222 -11.95 -18.89 14.34
N GLU A 223 -12.06 -19.04 15.65
CA GLU A 223 -12.64 -20.23 16.31
C GLU A 223 -14.15 -20.33 16.09
N ALA A 224 -14.88 -19.22 16.27
CA ALA A 224 -16.32 -19.17 16.02
C ALA A 224 -16.67 -19.56 14.56
N ALA A 225 -15.87 -19.11 13.59
CA ALA A 225 -16.05 -19.47 12.18
C ALA A 225 -15.84 -20.97 11.89
N ARG A 226 -15.03 -21.68 12.70
CA ARG A 226 -14.83 -23.13 12.58
C ARG A 226 -15.93 -23.94 13.26
N GLY A 227 -16.44 -23.46 14.39
CA GLY A 227 -17.51 -24.12 15.15
C GLY A 227 -18.89 -24.07 14.48
N GLY A 228 -19.15 -23.05 13.65
CA GLY A 228 -20.43 -22.90 12.94
C GLY A 228 -20.65 -23.83 11.74
N GLY A 229 -19.65 -24.63 11.35
CA GLY A 229 -19.73 -25.56 10.21
C GLY A 229 -20.06 -27.02 10.58
N GLY A 230 -20.24 -27.35 11.86
CA GLY A 230 -20.41 -28.72 12.35
C GLY A 230 -21.85 -29.09 12.67
N GLY A 231 -22.69 -29.28 11.65
CA GLY A 231 -24.12 -29.60 11.83
C GLY A 231 -24.73 -30.50 10.76
N SER A 232 -24.22 -31.73 10.60
CA SER A 232 -24.98 -32.98 10.38
C SER A 232 -24.08 -34.06 9.76
N GLY A 233 -23.81 -35.13 10.48
CA GLY A 233 -23.06 -36.28 9.98
C GLY A 233 -22.78 -37.29 11.10
N GLY A 234 -23.82 -38.01 11.51
CA GLY A 234 -23.74 -39.01 12.56
C GLY A 234 -22.85 -40.20 12.19
N SER A 235 -22.08 -40.63 13.20
CA SER A 235 -21.68 -42.01 13.55
C SER A 235 -21.53 -43.07 12.44
N GLY A 236 -20.32 -43.64 12.37
CA GLY A 236 -20.08 -44.96 11.80
C GLY A 236 -18.62 -45.38 11.98
N GLY A 237 -18.24 -45.84 13.18
CA GLY A 237 -16.91 -46.37 13.44
C GLY A 237 -16.74 -47.78 12.89
N VAL A 238 -15.52 -48.13 12.46
CA VAL A 238 -14.95 -49.48 12.57
C VAL A 238 -13.43 -49.36 12.75
N ALA A 239 -12.92 -50.18 13.68
CA ALA A 239 -11.55 -50.27 14.16
C ALA A 239 -10.56 -50.90 13.15
N GLY A 240 -9.26 -50.70 13.41
CA GLY A 240 -8.17 -51.44 12.76
C GLY A 240 -6.79 -51.16 13.36
N THR A 241 -6.38 -52.05 14.27
CA THR A 241 -5.02 -52.39 14.77
C THR A 241 -3.88 -52.20 13.74
N GLY A 242 -2.60 -51.96 14.06
CA GLY A 242 -1.82 -51.95 15.30
C GLY A 242 -0.31 -51.85 14.99
N ALA A 243 0.46 -51.54 16.03
CA ALA A 243 1.88 -51.86 16.31
C ALA A 243 3.02 -51.65 15.28
N GLY A 244 4.01 -50.85 15.69
CA GLY A 244 5.36 -51.39 15.98
C GLY A 244 6.55 -50.80 15.20
N GLY A 245 7.54 -50.27 15.94
CA GLY A 245 8.96 -50.26 15.51
C GLY A 245 9.70 -48.92 15.64
N GLY A 246 10.44 -48.73 16.74
CA GLY A 246 11.45 -47.67 16.90
C GLY A 246 12.85 -48.05 16.35
N PRO A 247 13.95 -47.43 16.83
CA PRO A 247 14.69 -46.39 16.09
C PRO A 247 16.15 -46.78 15.75
N GLY A 248 16.85 -45.93 14.98
CA GLY A 248 18.29 -46.09 14.71
C GLY A 248 18.98 -44.76 14.37
N ALA A 249 19.87 -44.32 15.26
CA ALA A 249 20.80 -43.22 15.06
C ALA A 249 22.10 -43.72 14.42
N GLY A 250 22.79 -42.87 13.65
CA GLY A 250 24.12 -43.16 13.09
C GLY A 250 24.85 -41.89 12.69
N THR A 251 25.89 -41.57 13.45
CA THR A 251 26.81 -40.43 13.35
C THR A 251 27.91 -40.66 12.29
N GLY A 252 28.43 -39.59 11.68
CA GLY A 252 29.71 -39.63 10.95
C GLY A 252 30.18 -38.26 10.48
N ARG A 253 31.35 -37.82 10.97
CA ARG A 253 32.05 -36.56 10.67
C ARG A 253 33.04 -36.71 9.50
N GLY A 254 33.45 -35.59 8.91
CA GLY A 254 34.70 -35.40 8.14
C GLY A 254 34.55 -34.24 7.14
N ASP A 255 34.99 -33.00 7.40
CA ASP A 255 36.35 -32.42 7.42
C ASP A 255 36.96 -32.08 6.04
N GLY A 256 37.29 -30.78 5.86
CA GLY A 256 38.26 -30.18 4.92
C GLY A 256 38.08 -30.44 3.40
N SER A 257 38.50 -29.59 2.47
CA SER A 257 39.30 -28.38 2.52
C SER A 257 39.08 -27.60 1.21
N TYR A 258 39.20 -26.29 1.31
CA TYR A 258 39.19 -25.32 0.22
C TYR A 258 40.56 -25.37 -0.50
N GLU A 259 40.59 -25.58 -1.81
CA GLU A 259 41.76 -25.26 -2.64
C GLU A 259 41.34 -24.56 -3.94
N SER A 260 41.94 -23.40 -4.12
CA SER A 260 41.95 -22.52 -5.29
C SER A 260 42.85 -23.07 -6.40
N ARG A 261 42.40 -22.97 -7.66
CA ARG A 261 43.29 -22.94 -8.83
C ARG A 261 42.79 -21.95 -9.87
N GLU A 262 43.63 -20.97 -10.17
CA GLU A 262 43.56 -20.12 -11.36
C GLU A 262 44.08 -20.87 -12.60
N GLY A 263 43.54 -20.50 -13.76
CA GLY A 263 44.27 -20.46 -15.03
C GLY A 263 43.91 -21.52 -16.08
N ALA A 264 43.18 -21.11 -17.13
CA ALA A 264 43.62 -21.17 -18.53
C ALA A 264 42.44 -20.91 -19.49
N GLY A 265 42.64 -20.00 -20.44
CA GLY A 265 41.65 -19.57 -21.42
C GLY A 265 41.27 -20.65 -22.45
N GLY A 266 40.02 -20.58 -22.90
CA GLY A 266 39.49 -21.29 -24.07
C GLY A 266 38.74 -20.30 -24.98
N PRO A 267 38.79 -20.49 -26.32
CA PRO A 267 38.41 -19.47 -27.29
C PRO A 267 36.90 -19.25 -27.40
N VAL A 268 36.53 -18.00 -27.66
CA VAL A 268 35.19 -17.54 -28.03
C VAL A 268 34.83 -18.02 -29.44
N ASN A 269 33.67 -18.65 -29.61
CA ASN A 269 33.13 -19.00 -30.93
C ASN A 269 32.54 -17.75 -31.61
N PRO A 270 32.81 -17.52 -32.91
CA PRO A 270 32.23 -16.42 -33.65
C PRO A 270 30.74 -16.65 -33.93
N VAL A 271 29.96 -15.60 -33.78
CA VAL A 271 28.55 -15.49 -34.20
C VAL A 271 28.47 -15.61 -35.71
N ASP A 272 27.91 -16.72 -36.19
CA ASP A 272 27.61 -16.89 -37.61
C ASP A 272 26.20 -16.34 -37.94
N SER A 273 26.14 -15.90 -39.17
CA SER A 273 25.23 -15.02 -39.85
C SER A 273 23.80 -15.53 -40.05
N ALA A 274 22.89 -14.55 -40.07
CA ALA A 274 21.51 -14.53 -40.56
C ALA A 274 20.92 -15.81 -41.17
N SER A 275 19.99 -16.44 -40.43
CA SER A 275 18.94 -17.29 -41.02
C SER A 275 17.66 -16.46 -41.19
N PRO A 276 16.96 -16.52 -42.34
CA PRO A 276 15.76 -15.72 -42.58
C PRO A 276 14.59 -16.24 -41.73
N VAL A 277 14.02 -15.37 -40.91
CA VAL A 277 12.76 -15.59 -40.20
C VAL A 277 11.63 -15.78 -41.21
N SER A 278 10.98 -16.94 -41.17
CA SER A 278 9.75 -17.21 -41.91
C SER A 278 8.61 -16.31 -41.42
N PRO A 279 7.70 -15.85 -42.28
CA PRO A 279 6.59 -14.99 -41.86
C PRO A 279 5.66 -15.77 -40.93
N VAL A 280 5.27 -15.13 -39.83
CA VAL A 280 4.35 -15.68 -38.83
C VAL A 280 2.97 -15.77 -39.46
N ASP A 281 2.46 -16.98 -39.58
CA ASP A 281 1.14 -17.28 -40.13
C ASP A 281 0.06 -16.76 -39.15
N SER A 282 -0.71 -15.75 -39.56
CA SER A 282 -1.60 -14.96 -38.70
C SER A 282 -2.96 -15.62 -38.44
N ALA A 283 -3.01 -16.94 -38.31
CA ALA A 283 -4.27 -17.70 -38.30
C ALA A 283 -4.37 -18.78 -37.22
N ASN A 284 -3.74 -18.59 -36.04
CA ASN A 284 -3.98 -19.47 -34.91
C ASN A 284 -3.94 -18.69 -33.58
N PRO A 285 -5.09 -18.33 -32.96
CA PRO A 285 -5.07 -17.82 -31.61
C PRO A 285 -4.70 -19.00 -30.71
N VAL A 286 -3.45 -19.04 -30.26
CA VAL A 286 -3.07 -19.89 -29.12
C VAL A 286 -3.86 -19.33 -27.93
N GLN A 287 -5.02 -19.92 -27.67
CA GLN A 287 -5.65 -19.86 -26.35
C GLN A 287 -4.72 -20.64 -25.42
N SER A 288 -3.69 -19.96 -24.93
CA SER A 288 -2.89 -20.45 -23.81
C SER A 288 -3.86 -20.56 -22.63
N PRO A 289 -4.11 -21.75 -22.05
CA PRO A 289 -4.78 -21.81 -20.76
C PRO A 289 -3.97 -20.96 -19.79
N SER A 290 -4.65 -20.12 -19.00
CA SER A 290 -4.00 -19.38 -17.93
C SER A 290 -3.19 -20.37 -17.09
N PRO A 291 -1.86 -20.19 -16.93
CA PRO A 291 -1.00 -21.15 -16.22
C PRO A 291 -1.24 -21.15 -14.70
N VAL A 292 -2.24 -20.41 -14.21
CA VAL A 292 -2.58 -20.31 -12.80
C VAL A 292 -3.74 -21.27 -12.52
N ASP A 293 -3.43 -22.34 -11.80
CA ASP A 293 -4.44 -23.26 -11.24
C ASP A 293 -5.46 -22.45 -10.40
N PRO A 294 -6.73 -22.36 -10.82
CA PRO A 294 -7.76 -21.59 -10.11
C PRO A 294 -8.10 -22.19 -8.73
N GLU A 295 -7.69 -23.44 -8.45
CA GLU A 295 -7.95 -24.11 -7.17
C GLU A 295 -6.86 -23.87 -6.12
N ARG A 296 -5.75 -23.20 -6.45
CA ARG A 296 -4.65 -23.03 -5.50
C ARG A 296 -5.00 -21.97 -4.44
N PRO A 297 -5.18 -22.35 -3.16
CA PRO A 297 -5.63 -21.42 -2.14
C PRO A 297 -4.56 -20.38 -1.84
N VAL A 298 -4.96 -19.11 -1.78
CA VAL A 298 -4.10 -18.01 -1.30
C VAL A 298 -3.76 -18.28 0.18
N PRO A 299 -2.47 -18.35 0.55
CA PRO A 299 -2.07 -18.61 1.93
C PRO A 299 -2.68 -17.57 2.89
N PRO A 300 -3.14 -17.96 4.10
CA PRO A 300 -3.59 -17.01 5.10
C PRO A 300 -2.54 -15.94 5.38
N GLY A 301 -2.95 -14.68 5.39
CA GLY A 301 -2.05 -13.55 5.62
C GLY A 301 -1.26 -13.08 4.40
N ALA A 302 -1.31 -13.80 3.26
CA ALA A 302 -0.86 -13.26 1.99
C ALA A 302 -1.75 -12.08 1.55
N GLY A 303 -1.19 -11.21 0.71
CA GLY A 303 -1.84 -9.97 0.31
C GLY A 303 -0.85 -8.83 0.19
N SER A 304 -1.20 -7.62 0.62
CA SER A 304 -0.28 -6.47 0.65
C SER A 304 -0.88 -5.32 1.48
N VAL A 305 -0.05 -4.39 1.93
CA VAL A 305 -0.51 -3.12 2.46
C VAL A 305 0.38 -1.98 2.00
N ILE A 306 -0.27 -0.98 1.40
CA ILE A 306 0.38 0.28 1.06
C ILE A 306 -0.05 1.32 2.07
N VAL A 307 0.92 2.06 2.60
CA VAL A 307 0.66 3.22 3.46
C VAL A 307 1.37 4.44 2.92
N VAL A 308 0.61 5.53 2.78
CA VAL A 308 1.14 6.86 2.47
C VAL A 308 0.97 7.74 3.70
N VAL A 309 2.07 8.35 4.14
CA VAL A 309 2.12 9.30 5.24
C VAL A 309 2.35 10.70 4.68
N ALA A 310 1.55 11.67 5.12
CA ALA A 310 1.73 13.08 4.80
C ALA A 310 1.96 13.88 6.08
N THR A 311 2.72 14.98 6.00
CA THR A 311 2.79 15.97 7.07
C THR A 311 3.09 17.36 6.53
N ASP A 312 2.61 18.39 7.21
CA ASP A 312 2.98 19.79 6.95
C ASP A 312 4.17 20.25 7.82
N ALA A 313 4.72 19.36 8.65
CA ALA A 313 5.94 19.62 9.38
C ALA A 313 7.13 19.73 8.42
N PRO A 314 8.04 20.70 8.61
CA PRO A 314 9.22 20.82 7.79
C PRO A 314 10.17 19.66 8.05
N LEU A 315 10.26 18.73 7.09
CA LEU A 315 11.11 17.54 7.19
C LEU A 315 12.06 17.43 6.01
N LEU A 316 13.24 16.87 6.28
CA LEU A 316 14.19 16.45 5.26
C LEU A 316 13.78 15.08 4.66
N PRO A 317 14.24 14.72 3.45
CA PRO A 317 13.95 13.41 2.87
C PRO A 317 14.28 12.22 3.77
N GLY A 318 15.43 12.26 4.46
CA GLY A 318 15.82 11.23 5.44
C GLY A 318 14.86 11.13 6.64
N GLN A 319 14.22 12.24 7.03
CA GLN A 319 13.20 12.25 8.08
C GLN A 319 11.86 11.69 7.57
N CYS A 320 11.49 11.97 6.33
CA CYS A 320 10.35 11.29 5.68
C CYS A 320 10.58 9.78 5.64
N LYS A 321 11.76 9.31 5.22
CA LYS A 321 12.14 7.89 5.30
C LYS A 321 12.11 7.34 6.73
N ALA A 322 12.42 8.16 7.74
CA ALA A 322 12.25 7.77 9.15
C ALA A 322 10.77 7.61 9.55
N LEU A 323 9.87 8.49 9.10
CA LEU A 323 8.42 8.34 9.29
C LEU A 323 7.89 7.06 8.61
N ALA A 324 8.27 6.80 7.35
CA ALA A 324 7.87 5.58 6.64
C ALA A 324 8.28 4.30 7.39
N ARG A 325 9.46 4.30 8.05
CA ARG A 325 9.92 3.21 8.93
C ARG A 325 9.12 3.02 10.22
N ARG A 326 8.19 3.91 10.55
CA ARG A 326 7.29 3.76 11.72
C ARG A 326 5.99 3.06 11.37
N VAL A 327 5.61 3.01 10.10
CA VAL A 327 4.40 2.33 9.65
C VAL A 327 4.33 0.87 10.14
N PRO A 328 5.40 0.04 10.07
CA PRO A 328 5.37 -1.33 10.60
C PRO A 328 4.88 -1.43 12.05
N LEU A 329 5.22 -0.46 12.90
CA LEU A 329 4.83 -0.46 14.30
C LEU A 329 3.32 -0.26 14.47
N GLY A 330 2.70 0.58 13.64
CA GLY A 330 1.25 0.76 13.63
C GLY A 330 0.52 -0.46 13.08
N LEU A 331 1.04 -1.06 12.00
CA LEU A 331 0.50 -2.31 11.46
C LEU A 331 0.58 -3.44 12.50
N ALA A 332 1.72 -3.59 13.19
CA ALA A 332 1.90 -4.61 14.22
C ALA A 332 0.92 -4.47 15.39
N ARG A 333 0.44 -3.26 15.71
CA ARG A 333 -0.63 -3.07 16.72
C ARG A 333 -1.98 -3.64 16.30
N THR A 334 -2.20 -3.82 15.00
CA THR A 334 -3.37 -4.53 14.45
C THR A 334 -3.14 -6.04 14.33
N GLY A 335 -1.92 -6.51 14.64
CA GLY A 335 -1.59 -7.91 14.87
C GLY A 335 -0.79 -8.62 13.78
N THR A 336 -0.71 -8.08 12.57
CA THR A 336 0.11 -8.67 11.48
C THR A 336 1.59 -8.79 11.88
N THR A 337 2.24 -9.82 11.38
CA THR A 337 3.70 -10.02 11.50
C THR A 337 4.44 -9.81 10.19
N GLY A 338 3.78 -9.33 9.14
CA GLY A 338 4.37 -9.17 7.80
C GLY A 338 4.60 -10.51 7.11
N SER A 339 3.52 -11.13 6.61
CA SER A 339 3.60 -12.43 5.91
C SER A 339 4.55 -12.36 4.71
N HIS A 340 5.22 -13.47 4.39
CA HIS A 340 6.15 -13.56 3.26
C HIS A 340 5.52 -13.14 1.91
N PHE A 341 4.23 -13.46 1.73
CA PHE A 341 3.45 -13.10 0.56
C PHE A 341 2.67 -11.79 0.72
N SER A 342 3.12 -10.90 1.62
CA SER A 342 2.52 -9.57 1.84
C SER A 342 3.44 -8.46 1.32
N GLY A 343 3.06 -7.77 0.26
CA GLY A 343 3.75 -6.56 -0.20
C GLY A 343 3.52 -5.40 0.76
N ASP A 344 4.49 -5.11 1.62
CA ASP A 344 4.37 -4.12 2.71
C ASP A 344 5.31 -2.93 2.42
N LEU A 345 4.80 -1.96 1.67
CA LEU A 345 5.56 -0.82 1.13
C LEU A 345 4.97 0.51 1.57
N PHE A 346 5.83 1.44 2.01
CA PHE A 346 5.40 2.68 2.64
C PHE A 346 6.11 3.89 2.08
N LEU A 347 5.35 4.97 1.89
CA LEU A 347 5.85 6.27 1.45
C LEU A 347 5.50 7.32 2.51
N ALA A 348 6.40 8.26 2.73
CA ALA A 348 6.11 9.46 3.51
C ALA A 348 6.56 10.71 2.75
N PHE A 349 5.79 11.79 2.83
CA PHE A 349 6.17 13.09 2.29
C PHE A 349 5.82 14.25 3.22
N SER A 350 6.54 15.36 3.07
CA SER A 350 6.29 16.63 3.74
C SER A 350 5.86 17.70 2.74
N THR A 351 4.74 18.38 3.02
CA THR A 351 4.22 19.50 2.23
C THR A 351 4.82 20.85 2.64
N ALA A 352 5.73 20.88 3.61
CA ALA A 352 6.48 22.10 3.93
C ALA A 352 7.49 22.45 2.83
N ASN A 353 8.22 23.55 3.02
CA ASN A 353 9.31 23.99 2.13
C ASN A 353 8.92 24.04 0.63
N PRO A 354 7.78 24.66 0.24
CA PRO A 354 7.42 24.78 -1.16
C PRO A 354 8.50 25.53 -1.94
N GLY A 355 8.83 25.04 -3.13
CA GLY A 355 9.84 25.66 -4.01
C GLY A 355 11.30 25.28 -3.70
N ALA A 356 11.52 24.32 -2.79
CA ALA A 356 12.82 23.71 -2.56
C ALA A 356 12.87 22.27 -3.12
N LEU A 357 14.06 21.64 -3.11
CA LEU A 357 14.35 20.33 -3.71
C LEU A 357 14.06 20.29 -5.22
N THR A 358 14.28 21.43 -5.89
CA THR A 358 13.91 21.54 -7.31
C THR A 358 14.95 20.90 -8.21
N SER A 359 14.46 20.16 -9.21
CA SER A 359 15.27 19.49 -10.21
C SER A 359 14.57 19.69 -11.55
N THR A 360 14.89 20.81 -12.20
CA THR A 360 14.25 21.22 -13.46
C THR A 360 15.27 21.36 -14.58
N PHE A 361 14.86 21.11 -15.83
CA PHE A 361 15.69 21.36 -17.00
C PHE A 361 14.98 22.22 -18.07
N PRO A 362 15.54 23.37 -18.49
CA PRO A 362 16.79 23.96 -17.99
C PRO A 362 16.67 24.42 -16.53
N PRO A 363 17.80 24.64 -15.83
CA PRO A 363 17.78 25.21 -14.48
C PRO A 363 16.95 26.49 -14.44
N ARG A 364 16.22 26.72 -13.34
CA ARG A 364 15.43 27.94 -13.17
C ARG A 364 16.35 29.15 -13.35
N PRO A 365 16.00 30.12 -14.24
CA PRO A 365 16.79 31.33 -14.37
C PRO A 365 16.81 32.08 -13.04
N ALA A 366 17.95 32.71 -12.73
CA ALA A 366 18.05 33.61 -11.59
C ALA A 366 16.98 34.72 -11.71
N PRO A 367 16.48 35.28 -10.59
CA PRO A 367 15.58 36.42 -10.61
C PRO A 367 16.14 37.56 -11.49
N GLU A 368 15.26 38.27 -12.22
CA GLU A 368 15.65 39.33 -13.15
C GLU A 368 16.63 40.33 -12.48
N GLY A 369 17.89 40.33 -12.94
CA GLY A 369 18.96 41.19 -12.41
C GLY A 369 20.31 40.51 -12.23
N ASP A 370 20.34 39.19 -12.01
CA ASP A 370 21.57 38.38 -11.91
C ASP A 370 21.74 37.50 -13.15
N ALA A 371 22.24 38.09 -14.24
CA ALA A 371 22.62 37.36 -15.46
C ALA A 371 24.01 36.67 -15.32
N GLY A 372 24.35 36.21 -14.11
CA GLY A 372 25.60 35.49 -13.81
C GLY A 372 25.41 33.97 -13.82
N GLU A 373 26.52 33.23 -13.91
CA GLU A 373 26.55 31.76 -13.79
C GLU A 373 26.22 31.26 -12.36
N ASP A 374 26.10 32.16 -11.38
CA ASP A 374 25.88 31.85 -9.96
C ASP A 374 24.39 31.66 -9.65
N ALA A 375 23.91 30.41 -9.73
CA ALA A 375 22.56 30.06 -9.27
C ALA A 375 22.45 30.18 -7.72
N PRO A 376 21.36 30.76 -7.17
CA PRO A 376 21.21 30.93 -5.73
C PRO A 376 21.00 29.58 -5.01
N TYR A 377 21.49 29.47 -3.78
CA TYR A 377 21.20 28.30 -2.92
C TYR A 377 19.72 28.25 -2.53
N GLU A 378 19.15 27.04 -2.56
CA GLU A 378 17.87 26.77 -1.91
C GLU A 378 18.05 26.61 -0.39
N THR A 379 17.06 27.05 0.38
CA THR A 379 17.06 26.94 1.84
C THR A 379 15.89 26.10 2.31
N LEU A 380 16.16 25.19 3.24
CA LEU A 380 15.16 24.36 3.91
C LEU A 380 15.14 24.70 5.41
N ARG A 381 13.95 24.86 6.00
CA ARG A 381 13.79 24.67 7.44
C ARG A 381 13.47 23.20 7.71
N PHE A 382 13.85 22.70 8.88
CA PHE A 382 13.52 21.33 9.29
C PHE A 382 13.38 21.19 10.80
N ILE A 383 12.54 20.24 11.23
CA ILE A 383 12.43 19.82 12.62
C ILE A 383 13.76 19.17 13.03
N PRO A 384 14.43 19.60 14.13
CA PRO A 384 15.64 18.95 14.58
C PRO A 384 15.44 17.46 14.83
N TRP A 385 16.41 16.61 14.45
CA TRP A 385 16.32 15.16 14.62
C TRP A 385 15.96 14.71 16.04
N GLY A 386 16.50 15.37 17.07
CA GLY A 386 16.16 15.08 18.48
C GLY A 386 14.74 15.47 18.91
N ARG A 387 13.91 15.98 18.00
CA ARG A 387 12.54 16.45 18.25
C ARG A 387 11.49 15.79 17.34
N VAL A 388 11.87 14.75 16.59
CA VAL A 388 10.98 14.10 15.62
C VAL A 388 10.06 13.03 16.25
N ASP A 389 10.32 12.59 17.48
CA ASP A 389 9.57 11.48 18.10
C ASP A 389 8.05 11.67 18.23
N PRO A 390 7.52 12.88 18.51
CA PRO A 390 6.07 13.09 18.46
C PRO A 390 5.46 12.77 17.10
N PHE A 391 6.19 13.03 16.00
CA PHE A 391 5.76 12.66 14.65
C PHE A 391 5.86 11.15 14.41
N HIS A 392 6.88 10.48 14.96
CA HIS A 392 6.96 9.02 14.93
C HIS A 392 5.74 8.39 15.62
N THR A 393 5.40 8.85 16.82
CA THR A 393 4.22 8.39 17.57
C THR A 393 2.95 8.61 16.77
N ALA A 394 2.78 9.82 16.20
CA ALA A 394 1.62 10.17 15.39
C ALA A 394 1.43 9.24 14.18
N VAL A 395 2.51 8.84 13.49
CA VAL A 395 2.44 7.84 12.41
C VAL A 395 1.92 6.51 12.93
N VAL A 396 2.46 6.00 14.04
CA VAL A 396 2.05 4.69 14.59
C VAL A 396 0.56 4.67 14.94
N GLU A 397 0.10 5.72 15.62
CA GLU A 397 -1.31 5.85 16.03
C GLU A 397 -2.26 6.01 14.85
N ALA A 398 -1.89 6.84 13.87
CA ALA A 398 -2.70 7.04 12.67
C ALA A 398 -2.76 5.77 11.79
N VAL A 399 -1.66 5.02 11.67
CA VAL A 399 -1.67 3.75 10.91
C VAL A 399 -2.57 2.70 11.56
N GLU A 400 -2.47 2.52 12.88
CA GLU A 400 -3.35 1.62 13.63
C GLU A 400 -4.81 1.97 13.39
N GLU A 401 -5.15 3.25 13.54
CA GLU A 401 -6.52 3.74 13.35
C GLU A 401 -7.00 3.59 11.89
N ALA A 402 -6.18 3.93 10.90
CA ALA A 402 -6.57 3.88 9.51
C ALA A 402 -6.94 2.44 9.09
N VAL A 403 -6.20 1.43 9.55
CA VAL A 403 -6.53 0.01 9.31
C VAL A 403 -7.86 -0.38 9.97
N LEU A 404 -8.11 0.08 11.20
CA LEU A 404 -9.37 -0.19 11.89
C LEU A 404 -10.56 0.54 11.24
N ASN A 405 -10.34 1.74 10.70
CA ASN A 405 -11.35 2.44 9.90
C ASN A 405 -11.68 1.66 8.63
N VAL A 406 -10.71 1.04 7.95
CA VAL A 406 -11.02 0.12 6.82
C VAL A 406 -11.98 -0.97 7.27
N LEU A 407 -11.65 -1.70 8.33
CA LEU A 407 -12.44 -2.86 8.76
C LEU A 407 -13.86 -2.46 9.17
N THR A 408 -14.00 -1.32 9.85
CA THR A 408 -15.29 -0.86 10.38
C THR A 408 -16.17 -0.19 9.32
N ALA A 409 -15.58 0.45 8.31
CA ALA A 409 -16.29 1.09 7.21
C ALA A 409 -16.66 0.11 6.08
N ALA A 410 -15.85 -0.93 5.85
CA ALA A 410 -16.01 -1.79 4.69
C ALA A 410 -17.28 -2.68 4.74
N GLU A 411 -18.03 -2.68 3.63
CA GLU A 411 -19.20 -3.53 3.41
C GLU A 411 -18.82 -4.91 2.84
N PRO A 412 -19.61 -5.97 3.08
CA PRO A 412 -19.32 -7.27 2.48
C PRO A 412 -19.39 -7.18 0.95
N MET A 413 -18.59 -7.98 0.25
CA MET A 413 -18.53 -7.92 -1.21
C MET A 413 -18.46 -9.32 -1.82
N SER A 414 -19.24 -9.52 -2.88
CA SER A 414 -19.09 -10.66 -3.78
C SER A 414 -18.39 -10.22 -5.07
N GLY A 415 -17.59 -11.13 -5.62
CA GLY A 415 -16.78 -10.90 -6.81
C GLY A 415 -16.65 -12.15 -7.66
N ARG A 416 -15.60 -12.21 -8.48
CA ARG A 416 -15.35 -13.27 -9.47
C ARG A 416 -15.52 -14.67 -8.89
N ASP A 417 -15.92 -15.62 -9.74
CA ASP A 417 -16.09 -17.04 -9.40
C ASP A 417 -17.05 -17.29 -8.22
N GLY A 418 -17.96 -16.34 -7.94
CA GLY A 418 -18.88 -16.41 -6.81
C GLY A 418 -18.20 -16.22 -5.45
N HIS A 419 -16.94 -15.78 -5.42
CA HIS A 419 -16.23 -15.50 -4.17
C HIS A 419 -16.95 -14.43 -3.36
N HIS A 420 -16.96 -14.63 -2.04
CA HIS A 420 -17.57 -13.70 -1.10
C HIS A 420 -16.62 -13.39 0.05
N VAL A 421 -16.53 -12.11 0.39
CA VAL A 421 -15.74 -11.63 1.52
C VAL A 421 -16.68 -10.90 2.49
N PRO A 422 -16.81 -11.39 3.74
CA PRO A 422 -17.69 -10.77 4.71
C PRO A 422 -17.08 -9.46 5.23
N ALA A 423 -17.94 -8.53 5.66
CA ALA A 423 -17.50 -7.39 6.47
C ALA A 423 -17.04 -7.84 7.86
N PHE A 424 -16.27 -7.00 8.53
CA PHE A 424 -15.90 -7.20 9.93
C PHE A 424 -17.16 -7.17 10.83
N PRO A 425 -17.36 -8.12 11.75
CA PRO A 425 -18.56 -8.14 12.60
C PRO A 425 -18.48 -7.06 13.69
N LEU A 426 -19.20 -5.94 13.56
CA LEU A 426 -19.09 -4.83 14.53
C LEU A 426 -19.64 -5.20 15.91
N ALA A 427 -20.58 -6.14 15.97
CA ALA A 427 -21.02 -6.76 17.22
C ALA A 427 -19.87 -7.31 18.08
N ALA A 428 -18.73 -7.71 17.49
CA ALA A 428 -17.55 -8.17 18.23
C ALA A 428 -16.90 -7.06 19.07
N LEU A 429 -17.18 -5.78 18.76
CA LEU A 429 -16.67 -4.63 19.51
C LEU A 429 -17.48 -4.33 20.78
N ALA A 430 -18.69 -4.89 20.92
CA ALA A 430 -19.56 -4.60 22.07
C ALA A 430 -18.88 -4.93 23.42
N GLY A 431 -18.18 -6.07 23.50
CA GLY A 431 -17.45 -6.48 24.70
C GLY A 431 -16.28 -5.55 25.08
N MET A 432 -15.76 -4.76 24.14
CA MET A 432 -14.68 -3.79 24.43
C MET A 432 -15.19 -2.55 25.16
N ARG A 433 -16.48 -2.22 25.03
CA ARG A 433 -17.10 -1.08 25.73
C ARG A 433 -17.27 -1.37 27.22
N GLU A 434 -17.62 -2.60 27.57
CA GLU A 434 -17.91 -3.03 28.95
C GLU A 434 -16.65 -3.08 29.84
N ALA A 435 -15.52 -3.53 29.27
CA ALA A 435 -14.22 -3.63 29.97
C ALA A 435 -13.64 -2.27 30.42
N ARG A 436 -14.23 -1.14 30.03
CA ARG A 436 -13.81 0.23 30.41
C ARG A 436 -14.54 0.78 31.64
N THR A 437 -15.51 0.05 32.18
CA THR A 437 -16.30 0.45 33.36
C THR A 437 -15.90 -0.26 34.65
N GLY A 438 -14.82 -1.05 34.63
CA GLY A 438 -14.29 -1.81 35.78
C GLY A 438 -13.08 -1.17 36.43
#